data_AF-A0A550BYS5-F1
#
_entry.id   AF-A0A550BYS5-F1
#
_cell.length_a   1.000
_cell.length_b   1.000
_cell.length_c   1.000
_cell.angle_alpha   90.00
_cell.angle_beta   90.00
_cell.angle_gamma   90.00
#
_symmetry.space_group_name_H-M   'P 1'
#
loop_
_entity.id
_entity.type
_entity.pdbx_description
1 polymer ?
#
loop_
_entity_poly.entity_id
_entity_poly.type
_entity_poly.pdbx_seq_one_letter_code
_entity_poly.pdbx_strand_id
1 'polypeptide(L)'
;MVPTDVFGSSLSATLSDVYEELLQRAGNIAYDEICNIERMSLQLNEAARYARNLSAPINRLPDEVLEIIFHLAQPYNAGFVPSWPISTTWSHRSIAATHVCRRWRDIALESPSLWSVVDLCKERRLGTVGQDFLRRSGTMPLTVFYYYAPEQTSDQSSEDNPPPVMLIRNLRHRIARLHIGNIAICVFNLLFSRPLLSLDVLSLCGVTEDLGWPEPDTPFADLTPRLR
;
A
#
# COMPACT_ATOMS: atom_id res chain seq x y z
N MET A 1 -19.37 -24.63 -36.43
CA MET A 1 -18.24 -25.59 -36.33
C MET A 1 -17.13 -24.89 -35.56
N VAL A 2 -17.00 -25.18 -34.28
CA VAL A 2 -15.94 -24.64 -33.41
C VAL A 2 -14.75 -25.61 -33.53
N PRO A 3 -13.50 -25.14 -33.71
CA PRO A 3 -12.35 -26.03 -33.72
C PRO A 3 -12.24 -26.68 -32.34
N THR A 4 -12.43 -28.00 -32.31
CA THR A 4 -12.17 -28.86 -31.17
C THR A 4 -10.72 -28.72 -30.73
N ASP A 5 -10.52 -28.38 -29.46
CA ASP A 5 -9.26 -28.42 -28.73
C ASP A 5 -8.65 -29.84 -28.82
N VAL A 6 -7.73 -30.06 -29.77
CA VAL A 6 -6.97 -31.33 -29.88
C VAL A 6 -5.76 -31.34 -28.94
N PHE A 7 -5.35 -30.20 -28.39
CA PHE A 7 -4.18 -30.11 -27.50
C PHE A 7 -4.50 -30.34 -26.02
N GLY A 8 -5.76 -30.27 -25.60
CA GLY A 8 -6.17 -30.46 -24.20
C GLY A 8 -6.16 -31.91 -23.70
N SER A 9 -6.14 -32.91 -24.60
CA SER A 9 -6.35 -34.32 -24.24
C SER A 9 -5.09 -35.04 -23.78
N SER A 10 -3.91 -34.75 -24.36
CA SER A 10 -2.69 -35.52 -24.07
C SER A 10 -2.15 -35.28 -22.66
N LEU A 11 -2.03 -34.01 -22.25
CA LEU A 11 -1.49 -33.66 -20.92
C LEU A 11 -2.44 -34.06 -19.79
N SER A 12 -3.75 -33.91 -19.99
CA SER A 12 -4.75 -34.33 -19.00
C SER A 12 -4.74 -35.84 -18.82
N ALA A 13 -4.60 -36.62 -19.90
CA ALA A 13 -4.50 -38.07 -19.83
C ALA A 13 -3.25 -38.49 -19.05
N THR A 14 -2.08 -37.91 -19.35
CA THR A 14 -0.84 -38.21 -18.61
C THR A 14 -0.95 -37.88 -17.12
N LEU A 15 -1.61 -36.77 -16.74
CA LEU A 15 -1.82 -36.45 -15.32
C LEU A 15 -2.77 -37.44 -14.64
N SER A 16 -3.79 -37.92 -15.34
CA SER A 16 -4.68 -38.98 -14.84
C SER A 16 -3.93 -40.30 -14.65
N ASP A 17 -3.07 -40.69 -15.60
CA ASP A 17 -2.26 -41.91 -15.48
C ASP A 17 -1.31 -41.85 -14.27
N VAL A 18 -0.64 -40.70 -14.07
CA VAL A 18 0.21 -40.47 -12.89
C VAL A 18 -0.61 -40.54 -11.60
N TYR A 19 -1.81 -39.96 -11.58
CA TYR A 19 -2.70 -40.01 -10.41
C TYR A 19 -3.08 -41.45 -10.05
N GLU A 20 -3.45 -42.26 -11.03
CA GLU A 20 -3.81 -43.67 -10.81
C GLU A 20 -2.60 -44.50 -10.33
N GLU A 21 -1.41 -44.28 -10.89
CA GLU A 21 -0.20 -44.99 -10.45
C GLU A 21 0.17 -44.66 -8.99
N LEU A 22 -0.01 -43.40 -8.58
CA LEU A 22 0.22 -42.98 -7.19
C LEU A 22 -0.75 -43.66 -6.22
N LEU A 23 -2.02 -43.81 -6.58
CA LEU A 23 -3.00 -44.52 -5.75
C LEU A 23 -2.68 -46.01 -5.66
N GLN A 24 -2.27 -46.65 -6.76
CA GLN A 24 -1.90 -48.06 -6.77
C GLN A 24 -0.66 -48.34 -5.91
N ARG A 25 0.28 -47.39 -5.84
CA ARG A 25 1.56 -47.55 -5.13
C ARG A 25 1.59 -46.91 -3.74
N ALA A 26 0.48 -46.32 -3.25
CA ALA A 26 0.44 -45.48 -2.05
C ALA A 26 1.12 -46.06 -0.78
N GLY A 27 1.15 -47.39 -0.62
CA GLY A 27 1.82 -48.06 0.50
C GLY A 27 3.32 -48.33 0.35
N ASN A 28 3.90 -48.14 -0.84
CA ASN A 28 5.26 -48.54 -1.22
C ASN A 28 6.08 -47.40 -1.83
N ILE A 29 5.63 -46.15 -1.73
CA ILE A 29 6.37 -44.98 -2.23
C ILE A 29 7.32 -44.50 -1.12
N ALA A 30 8.58 -44.26 -1.47
CA ALA A 30 9.56 -43.74 -0.53
C ALA A 30 9.23 -42.27 -0.15
N TYR A 31 9.54 -41.87 1.08
CA TYR A 31 9.16 -40.53 1.58
C TYR A 31 9.76 -39.38 0.76
N ASP A 32 11.00 -39.53 0.28
CA ASP A 32 11.67 -38.57 -0.60
C ASP A 32 10.97 -38.45 -1.96
N GLU A 33 10.46 -39.56 -2.49
CA GLU A 33 9.66 -39.60 -3.71
C GLU A 33 8.34 -38.83 -3.52
N ILE A 34 7.66 -38.99 -2.36
CA ILE A 34 6.47 -38.20 -2.00
C ILE A 34 6.78 -36.70 -2.00
N CYS A 35 7.85 -36.26 -1.33
CA CYS A 35 8.25 -34.85 -1.31
C CYS A 35 8.56 -34.30 -2.72
N ASN A 36 9.15 -35.13 -3.59
CA ASN A 36 9.42 -34.75 -4.98
C ASN A 36 8.13 -34.56 -5.79
N ILE A 37 7.17 -35.49 -5.64
CA ILE A 37 5.85 -35.42 -6.28
C ILE A 37 5.10 -34.16 -5.82
N GLU A 38 5.08 -33.86 -4.52
CA GLU A 38 4.45 -32.66 -3.98
C GLU A 38 5.06 -31.38 -4.58
N ARG A 39 6.39 -31.32 -4.69
CA ARG A 39 7.09 -30.19 -5.32
C ARG A 39 6.73 -30.05 -6.80
N MET A 40 6.69 -31.16 -7.55
CA MET A 40 6.31 -31.15 -8.96
C MET A 40 4.85 -30.73 -9.16
N SER A 41 3.94 -31.16 -8.27
CA SER A 41 2.53 -30.74 -8.28
C SER A 41 2.39 -29.22 -8.09
N LEU A 42 3.19 -28.62 -7.20
CA LEU A 42 3.22 -27.16 -7.04
C LEU A 42 3.68 -26.46 -8.33
N GLN A 43 4.76 -26.94 -8.95
CA GLN A 43 5.28 -26.40 -10.21
C GLN A 43 4.26 -26.50 -11.37
N LEU A 44 3.56 -27.63 -11.49
CA LEU A 44 2.51 -27.81 -12.49
C LEU A 44 1.35 -26.84 -12.28
N ASN A 45 0.92 -26.65 -11.03
CA ASN A 45 -0.12 -25.69 -10.70
C ASN A 45 0.30 -24.24 -11.04
N GLU A 46 1.55 -23.88 -10.78
CA GLU A 46 2.10 -22.57 -11.17
C GLU A 46 2.11 -22.38 -12.68
N ALA A 47 2.57 -23.39 -13.44
CA ALA A 47 2.57 -23.35 -14.91
C ALA A 47 1.16 -23.22 -15.49
N ALA A 48 0.18 -23.95 -14.96
CA ALA A 48 -1.21 -23.84 -15.37
C ALA A 48 -1.82 -22.46 -15.07
N ARG A 49 -1.51 -21.88 -13.90
CA ARG A 49 -1.90 -20.51 -13.55
C ARG A 49 -1.25 -19.49 -14.50
N TYR A 50 0.02 -19.67 -14.84
CA TYR A 50 0.72 -18.81 -15.79
C TYR A 50 0.08 -18.85 -17.18
N ALA A 51 -0.19 -20.04 -17.73
CA ALA A 51 -0.87 -20.21 -19.02
C ALA A 51 -2.27 -19.55 -19.02
N ARG A 52 -3.05 -19.75 -17.95
CA ARG A 52 -4.36 -19.09 -17.79
C ARG A 52 -4.21 -17.58 -17.79
N ASN A 53 -3.23 -17.05 -17.07
CA ASN A 53 -2.98 -15.61 -17.03
C ASN A 53 -2.58 -15.05 -18.40
N LEU A 54 -1.74 -15.74 -19.17
CA LEU A 54 -1.40 -15.33 -20.54
C LEU A 54 -2.62 -15.27 -21.47
N SER A 55 -3.62 -16.13 -21.24
CA SER A 55 -4.85 -16.12 -22.04
C SER A 55 -5.82 -14.98 -21.68
N ALA A 56 -5.67 -14.38 -20.48
CA ALA A 56 -6.55 -13.31 -20.02
C ALA A 56 -6.30 -12.01 -20.82
N PRO A 57 -7.32 -11.37 -21.41
CA PRO A 57 -7.15 -10.17 -22.23
C PRO A 57 -6.42 -9.02 -21.53
N ILE A 58 -6.64 -8.86 -20.22
CA ILE A 58 -6.00 -7.80 -19.42
C ILE A 58 -4.47 -7.96 -19.34
N ASN A 59 -3.96 -9.19 -19.43
CA ASN A 59 -2.53 -9.46 -19.43
C ASN A 59 -1.90 -9.34 -20.82
N ARG A 60 -2.62 -8.84 -21.83
CA ARG A 60 -2.06 -8.43 -23.12
C ARG A 60 -1.79 -6.93 -23.21
N LEU A 61 -2.26 -6.17 -22.23
CA LEU A 61 -1.98 -4.74 -22.13
C LEU A 61 -0.49 -4.51 -21.86
N PRO A 62 0.11 -3.42 -22.35
CA PRO A 62 1.44 -2.98 -21.93
C PRO A 62 1.52 -2.69 -20.43
N ASP A 63 2.73 -2.71 -19.87
CA ASP A 63 2.94 -2.50 -18.42
C ASP A 63 2.49 -1.10 -17.99
N GLU A 64 2.72 -0.09 -18.84
CA GLU A 64 2.33 1.31 -18.60
C GLU A 64 0.80 1.47 -18.50
N VAL A 65 0.06 0.69 -19.29
CA VAL A 65 -1.41 0.70 -19.25
C VAL A 65 -1.91 0.04 -17.97
N LEU A 66 -1.27 -1.03 -17.52
CA LEU A 66 -1.59 -1.67 -16.23
C LEU A 66 -1.29 -0.72 -15.07
N GLU A 67 -0.17 -0.01 -15.10
CA GLU A 67 0.17 1.00 -14.11
C GLU A 67 -0.89 2.12 -14.05
N ILE A 68 -1.34 2.63 -15.21
CA ILE A 68 -2.45 3.60 -15.26
C ILE A 68 -3.71 3.04 -14.62
N ILE A 69 -4.07 1.78 -14.91
CA ILE A 69 -5.23 1.11 -14.29
C ILE A 69 -5.06 1.03 -12.77
N PHE A 70 -3.87 0.69 -12.28
CA PHE A 70 -3.59 0.63 -10.84
C PHE A 70 -3.77 1.98 -10.17
N HIS A 71 -3.35 3.06 -10.83
CA HIS A 71 -3.57 4.43 -10.36
C HIS A 71 -5.04 4.83 -10.35
N LEU A 72 -5.78 4.53 -11.41
CA LEU A 72 -7.21 4.82 -11.51
C LEU A 72 -8.05 4.01 -10.50
N ALA A 73 -7.55 2.85 -10.07
CA ALA A 73 -8.19 2.04 -9.05
C ALA A 73 -8.01 2.59 -7.62
N GLN A 74 -7.11 3.55 -7.41
CA GLN A 74 -6.94 4.19 -6.11
C GLN A 74 -8.10 5.16 -5.83
N PRO A 75 -8.57 5.26 -4.57
CA PRO A 75 -9.54 6.27 -4.17
C PRO A 75 -9.13 7.67 -4.64
N TYR A 76 -10.08 8.35 -5.27
CA TYR A 76 -9.91 9.68 -5.82
C TYR A 76 -9.84 10.73 -4.71
N ASN A 77 -8.75 11.50 -4.68
CA ASN A 77 -8.63 12.68 -3.83
C ASN A 77 -9.13 13.91 -4.58
N ALA A 78 -10.39 14.28 -4.37
CA ALA A 78 -10.91 15.55 -4.89
C ALA A 78 -10.11 16.71 -4.27
N GLY A 79 -9.54 17.58 -5.12
CA GLY A 79 -8.46 18.50 -4.74
C GLY A 79 -8.76 19.58 -3.69
N PHE A 80 -9.99 19.73 -3.19
CA PHE A 80 -10.32 20.73 -2.16
C PHE A 80 -10.63 20.12 -0.79
N VAL A 81 -11.37 19.01 -0.74
CA VAL A 81 -11.64 18.28 0.52
C VAL A 81 -10.98 16.92 0.39
N PRO A 82 -9.97 16.60 1.22
CA PRO A 82 -9.38 15.28 1.19
C PRO A 82 -10.47 14.23 1.41
N SER A 83 -10.50 13.23 0.53
CA SER A 83 -11.20 11.99 0.84
C SER A 83 -10.39 11.29 1.91
N TRP A 84 -10.63 11.69 3.17
CA TRP A 84 -9.99 11.11 4.34
C TRP A 84 -10.02 9.60 4.17
N PRO A 85 -8.86 8.91 4.26
CA PRO A 85 -8.85 7.49 4.10
C PRO A 85 -9.86 6.94 5.10
N ILE A 86 -10.93 6.33 4.58
CA ILE A 86 -11.80 5.45 5.36
C ILE A 86 -10.94 4.19 5.54
N SER A 87 -9.90 4.38 6.35
CA SER A 87 -9.35 3.43 7.26
C SER A 87 -9.25 2.03 6.62
N THR A 88 -8.45 1.88 5.54
CA THR A 88 -7.96 0.65 4.86
C THR A 88 -8.02 0.67 3.34
N THR A 89 -8.85 1.52 2.72
CA THR A 89 -9.14 1.36 1.28
C THR A 89 -7.95 1.64 0.36
N TRP A 90 -7.10 2.64 0.62
CA TRP A 90 -5.91 2.89 -0.22
C TRP A 90 -4.89 1.78 -0.15
N SER A 91 -4.45 1.43 1.06
CA SER A 91 -3.45 0.39 1.23
C SER A 91 -3.95 -0.92 0.62
N HIS A 92 -5.25 -1.22 0.73
CA HIS A 92 -5.82 -2.44 0.19
C HIS A 92 -5.80 -2.52 -1.35
N ARG A 93 -5.93 -1.40 -2.09
CA ARG A 93 -5.94 -1.45 -3.57
C ARG A 93 -4.55 -1.69 -4.16
N SER A 94 -3.53 -0.97 -3.67
CA SER A 94 -2.14 -1.19 -4.09
C SER A 94 -1.66 -2.60 -3.69
N ILE A 95 -2.00 -3.05 -2.48
CA ILE A 95 -1.70 -4.42 -2.04
C ILE A 95 -2.44 -5.43 -2.91
N ALA A 96 -3.74 -5.26 -3.17
CA ALA A 96 -4.51 -6.17 -4.00
C ALA A 96 -3.91 -6.37 -5.40
N ALA A 97 -3.40 -5.29 -6.02
CA ALA A 97 -2.71 -5.39 -7.32
C ALA A 97 -1.52 -6.37 -7.27
N THR A 98 -0.77 -6.39 -6.15
CA THR A 98 0.36 -7.33 -5.95
C THR A 98 -0.05 -8.78 -5.71
N HIS A 99 -1.34 -9.08 -5.55
CA HIS A 99 -1.84 -10.43 -5.31
C HIS A 99 -2.57 -11.06 -6.52
N VAL A 100 -2.73 -10.33 -7.63
CA VAL A 100 -3.44 -10.84 -8.82
C VAL A 100 -2.65 -11.91 -9.56
N CYS A 101 -1.47 -11.57 -10.06
CA CYS A 101 -0.55 -12.50 -10.72
C CYS A 101 0.89 -12.01 -10.57
N ARG A 102 1.86 -12.83 -10.99
CA ARG A 102 3.29 -12.47 -10.91
C ARG A 102 3.59 -11.16 -11.66
N ARG A 103 3.11 -11.01 -12.89
CA ARG A 103 3.31 -9.80 -13.69
C ARG A 103 2.74 -8.55 -13.02
N TRP A 104 1.53 -8.60 -12.48
CA TRP A 104 0.93 -7.45 -11.78
C TRP A 104 1.69 -7.09 -10.52
N ARG A 105 2.21 -8.10 -9.80
CA ARG A 105 3.07 -7.88 -8.65
C ARG A 105 4.34 -7.15 -9.05
N ASP A 106 5.02 -7.62 -10.08
CA ASP A 106 6.29 -7.04 -10.51
C ASP A 106 6.08 -5.57 -10.91
N ILE A 107 5.09 -5.28 -11.77
CA ILE A 107 4.74 -3.90 -12.17
C ILE A 107 4.37 -3.05 -10.95
N ALA A 108 3.45 -3.51 -10.10
CA ALA A 108 2.98 -2.72 -8.97
C ALA A 108 4.09 -2.41 -7.96
N LEU A 109 5.03 -3.35 -7.74
CA LEU A 109 6.19 -3.14 -6.86
C LEU A 109 7.23 -2.19 -7.50
N GLU A 110 7.35 -2.19 -8.82
CA GLU A 110 8.24 -1.32 -9.60
C GLU A 110 7.67 0.09 -9.85
N SER A 111 6.44 0.37 -9.40
CA SER A 111 5.78 1.68 -9.50
C SER A 111 5.76 2.43 -8.16
N PRO A 112 6.81 3.20 -7.80
CA PRO A 112 6.89 3.95 -6.53
C PRO A 112 5.70 4.87 -6.25
N SER A 113 5.10 5.43 -7.30
CA SER A 113 3.93 6.31 -7.23
C SER A 113 2.72 5.65 -6.55
N LEU A 114 2.53 4.33 -6.70
CA LEU A 114 1.43 3.57 -6.06
C LEU A 114 1.57 3.43 -4.54
N TRP A 115 2.77 3.68 -4.02
CA TRP A 115 3.10 3.55 -2.60
C TRP A 115 3.32 4.91 -1.93
N SER A 116 3.13 6.00 -2.66
CA SER A 116 3.41 7.38 -2.21
C SER A 116 2.36 7.96 -1.24
N VAL A 117 1.29 7.22 -0.96
CA VAL A 117 0.22 7.64 -0.05
C VAL A 117 0.39 6.96 1.30
N VAL A 118 0.63 7.77 2.33
CA VAL A 118 0.92 7.32 3.70
C VAL A 118 -0.22 7.72 4.63
N ASP A 119 -0.91 6.73 5.17
CA ASP A 119 -2.01 6.91 6.11
C ASP A 119 -1.51 6.74 7.56
N LEU A 120 -1.55 7.82 8.34
CA LEU A 120 -1.22 7.87 9.77
C LEU A 120 -2.47 8.16 10.62
N CYS A 121 -3.68 7.99 10.08
CA CYS A 121 -4.93 8.29 10.78
C CYS A 121 -5.37 7.15 11.72
N LYS A 122 -5.12 5.88 11.34
CA LYS A 122 -5.54 4.70 12.11
C LYS A 122 -4.54 4.33 13.19
N GLU A 123 -3.38 3.92 12.72
CA GLU A 123 -2.31 3.48 13.57
C GLU A 123 -1.60 4.77 13.94
N ARG A 124 -1.53 5.06 15.24
CA ARG A 124 -0.83 6.25 15.77
C ARG A 124 0.68 6.21 15.49
N ARG A 125 1.11 5.32 14.59
CA ARG A 125 2.45 5.02 14.09
C ARG A 125 2.28 4.46 12.68
N LEU A 126 3.37 4.43 11.92
CA LEU A 126 3.36 3.99 10.54
C LEU A 126 3.02 2.49 10.34
N GLY A 127 3.28 1.66 11.36
CA GLY A 127 3.12 0.20 11.26
C GLY A 127 4.10 -0.45 10.25
N THR A 128 4.10 -1.77 10.16
CA THR A 128 4.94 -2.50 9.18
C THR A 128 4.48 -2.24 7.74
N VAL A 129 3.16 -2.16 7.52
CA VAL A 129 2.57 -1.88 6.21
C VAL A 129 2.96 -0.48 5.74
N GLY A 130 2.84 0.54 6.58
CA GLY A 130 3.24 1.89 6.18
C GLY A 130 4.76 2.02 5.96
N GLN A 131 5.58 1.28 6.70
CA GLN A 131 7.03 1.23 6.45
C GLN A 131 7.33 0.65 5.07
N ASP A 132 6.62 -0.41 4.67
CA ASP A 132 6.72 -0.97 3.33
C ASP A 132 6.30 0.03 2.25
N PHE A 133 5.25 0.80 2.48
CA PHE A 133 4.81 1.85 1.56
C PHE A 133 5.87 2.94 1.42
N LEU A 134 6.42 3.43 2.54
CA LEU A 134 7.52 4.39 2.51
C LEU A 134 8.74 3.85 1.76
N ARG A 135 9.14 2.61 2.01
CA ARG A 135 10.27 1.98 1.34
C ARG A 135 10.04 1.89 -0.18
N ARG A 136 8.87 1.41 -0.59
CA ARG A 136 8.51 1.22 -2.01
C ARG A 136 8.31 2.54 -2.73
N SER A 137 7.88 3.59 -2.03
CA SER A 137 7.74 4.94 -2.60
C SER A 137 9.07 5.58 -3.02
N GLY A 138 10.21 5.05 -2.59
CA GLY A 138 11.53 5.51 -3.00
C GLY A 138 11.74 6.99 -2.67
N THR A 139 11.97 7.81 -3.70
CA THR A 139 12.14 9.27 -3.60
C THR A 139 10.88 10.05 -4.00
N MET A 140 9.78 9.38 -4.34
CA MET A 140 8.58 10.05 -4.82
C MET A 140 8.03 11.03 -3.78
N PRO A 141 7.42 12.14 -4.25
CA PRO A 141 6.66 13.03 -3.38
C PRO A 141 5.54 12.28 -2.66
N LEU A 142 5.38 12.54 -1.38
CA LEU A 142 4.45 11.83 -0.49
C LEU A 142 3.17 12.63 -0.30
N THR A 143 2.06 11.90 -0.28
CA THR A 143 0.77 12.38 0.25
C THR A 143 0.56 11.76 1.62
N VAL A 144 0.53 12.58 2.66
CA VAL A 144 0.44 12.12 4.05
C VAL A 144 -0.89 12.55 4.65
N PHE A 145 -1.59 11.58 5.24
CA PHE A 145 -2.80 11.79 6.02
C PHE A 145 -2.48 11.61 7.49
N TYR A 146 -2.83 12.59 8.30
CA TYR A 146 -2.58 12.58 9.72
C TYR A 146 -3.85 12.99 10.46
N TYR A 147 -4.25 12.20 11.46
CA TYR A 147 -5.36 12.54 12.33
C TYR A 147 -4.89 12.56 13.79
N TYR A 148 -5.03 13.68 14.49
CA TYR A 148 -4.72 13.73 15.92
C TYR A 148 -5.92 13.18 16.70
N ALA A 149 -5.73 12.12 17.46
CA ALA A 149 -6.65 11.72 18.51
C ALA A 149 -5.97 12.00 19.86
N PRO A 150 -6.58 12.79 20.77
CA PRO A 150 -6.02 13.00 22.10
C PRO A 150 -5.90 11.66 22.83
N GLU A 151 -4.80 11.50 23.56
CA GLU A 151 -4.44 10.25 24.24
C GLU A 151 -5.55 9.75 25.16
N GLN A 152 -6.18 8.63 24.79
CA GLN A 152 -6.73 7.74 25.80
C GLN A 152 -5.60 6.82 26.25
N THR A 153 -5.29 6.90 27.54
CA THR A 153 -4.22 6.19 28.24
C THR A 153 -4.45 4.69 28.24
N SER A 154 -4.18 4.01 27.13
CA SER A 154 -4.02 2.55 27.09
C SER A 154 -3.52 2.11 25.72
N ASP A 155 -2.22 2.18 25.45
CA ASP A 155 -1.63 1.22 24.51
C ASP A 155 -0.14 1.05 24.79
N GLN A 156 0.15 -0.01 25.54
CA GLN A 156 1.47 -0.59 25.68
C GLN A 156 1.73 -1.45 24.44
N SER A 157 2.55 -0.98 23.49
CA SER A 157 3.38 -1.86 22.63
C SER A 157 4.20 -1.09 21.60
N SER A 158 5.47 -1.48 21.46
CA SER A 158 6.53 -1.05 20.52
C SER A 158 7.19 0.33 20.73
N GLU A 159 8.28 0.37 21.49
CA GLU A 159 9.17 1.53 21.62
C GLU A 159 9.91 1.90 20.31
N ASP A 160 9.91 1.03 19.31
CA ASP A 160 10.79 1.16 18.13
C ASP A 160 10.30 2.13 17.03
N ASN A 161 9.05 2.60 17.08
CA ASN A 161 8.50 3.44 16.01
C ASN A 161 8.27 4.90 16.46
N PRO A 162 8.81 5.89 15.72
CA PRO A 162 8.70 7.29 16.11
C PRO A 162 7.23 7.75 16.09
N PRO A 163 6.85 8.69 16.96
CA PRO A 163 5.55 9.34 16.89
C PRO A 163 5.28 9.93 15.49
N PRO A 164 4.01 10.01 15.03
CA PRO A 164 3.67 10.48 13.68
C PRO A 164 4.23 11.86 13.36
N VAL A 165 4.27 12.74 14.36
CA VAL A 165 4.84 14.08 14.26
C VAL A 165 6.32 14.02 13.90
N MET A 166 7.09 13.12 14.51
CA MET A 166 8.51 12.95 14.18
C MET A 166 8.70 12.36 12.79
N LEU A 167 7.82 11.45 12.38
CA LEU A 167 7.84 10.90 11.03
C LEU A 167 7.60 11.99 9.97
N ILE A 168 6.59 12.85 10.16
CA ILE A 168 6.31 13.98 9.28
C ILE A 168 7.53 14.92 9.20
N ARG A 169 8.17 15.22 10.34
CA ARG A 169 9.38 16.06 10.38
C ARG A 169 10.57 15.43 9.64
N ASN A 170 10.74 14.11 9.72
CA ASN A 170 11.80 13.37 9.04
C ASN A 170 11.58 13.32 7.52
N LEU A 171 10.32 13.19 7.10
CA LEU A 171 9.94 13.08 5.70
C LEU A 171 9.64 14.44 5.03
N ARG A 172 9.82 15.56 5.75
CA ARG A 172 9.43 16.91 5.31
C ARG A 172 9.88 17.33 3.90
N HIS A 173 11.00 16.79 3.43
CA HIS A 173 11.57 17.09 2.11
C HIS A 173 10.85 16.37 0.96
N ARG A 174 10.07 15.34 1.27
CA ARG A 174 9.29 14.56 0.31
C ARG A 174 7.80 14.85 0.40
N ILE A 175 7.31 15.45 1.49
CA ILE A 175 5.87 15.69 1.65
C ILE A 175 5.45 16.80 0.68
N ALA A 176 4.68 16.41 -0.33
CA ALA A 176 4.05 17.35 -1.27
C ALA A 176 2.60 17.65 -0.93
N ARG A 177 1.91 16.72 -0.27
CA ARG A 177 0.54 16.91 0.17
C ARG A 177 0.42 16.45 1.62
N LEU A 178 -0.07 17.33 2.48
CA LEU A 178 -0.27 17.07 3.89
C LEU A 178 -1.72 17.37 4.26
N HIS A 179 -2.45 16.35 4.70
CA HIS A 179 -3.83 16.45 5.13
C HIS A 179 -3.88 16.14 6.64
N ILE A 180 -4.25 17.14 7.44
CA ILE A 180 -4.30 17.07 8.91
C ILE A 180 -5.73 17.26 9.38
N GLY A 181 -6.24 16.33 10.18
CA GLY A 181 -7.61 16.34 10.70
C GLY A 181 -7.58 16.20 12.20
N ASN A 182 -8.26 17.11 12.92
CA ASN A 182 -8.13 17.32 14.36
C ASN A 182 -6.64 17.58 14.71
N ILE A 183 -6.25 18.77 15.14
CA ILE A 183 -4.85 19.01 15.55
C ILE A 183 -4.79 20.00 16.70
N ALA A 184 -4.02 19.64 17.73
CA ALA A 184 -3.67 20.53 18.84
C ALA A 184 -2.70 21.61 18.36
N ILE A 185 -2.87 22.84 18.85
CA ILE A 185 -2.08 23.99 18.39
C ILE A 185 -0.58 23.83 18.67
N CYS A 186 -0.23 23.18 19.78
CA CYS A 186 1.17 22.86 20.11
C CYS A 186 1.81 21.93 19.07
N VAL A 187 1.07 20.93 18.58
CA VAL A 187 1.54 19.98 17.55
C VAL A 187 1.64 20.68 16.20
N PHE A 188 0.69 21.55 15.89
CA PHE A 188 0.73 22.38 14.69
C PHE A 188 1.99 23.24 14.66
N ASN A 189 2.26 23.98 15.73
CA ASN A 189 3.46 24.83 15.83
C ASN A 189 4.75 24.01 15.74
N LEU A 190 4.78 22.83 16.38
CA LEU A 190 5.94 21.92 16.28
C LEU A 190 6.18 21.41 14.85
N LEU A 191 5.13 21.05 14.12
CA LEU A 191 5.21 20.58 12.74
C LEU A 191 5.70 21.66 11.79
N PHE A 192 5.14 22.87 11.90
CA PHE A 192 5.43 23.99 11.01
C PHE A 192 6.55 24.91 11.51
N SER A 193 7.22 24.58 12.62
CA SER A 193 8.44 25.24 13.10
C SER A 193 9.59 25.26 12.08
N ARG A 194 9.52 24.42 11.04
CA ARG A 194 10.43 24.40 9.89
C ARG A 194 9.63 24.29 8.60
N PRO A 195 10.11 24.90 7.49
CA PRO A 195 9.39 24.85 6.22
C PRO A 195 9.34 23.44 5.64
N LEU A 196 8.17 23.06 5.12
CA LEU A 196 7.97 21.88 4.27
C LEU A 196 8.23 22.30 2.81
N LEU A 197 9.48 22.17 2.37
CA LEU A 197 9.98 22.77 1.12
C LEU A 197 9.31 22.26 -0.16
N SER A 198 8.71 21.07 -0.11
CA SER A 198 8.07 20.44 -1.26
C SER A 198 6.55 20.49 -1.20
N LEU A 199 5.97 21.18 -0.21
CA LEU A 199 4.54 21.17 0.07
C LEU A 199 3.76 22.01 -0.95
N ASP A 200 2.93 21.34 -1.73
CA ASP A 200 2.02 21.96 -2.71
C ASP A 200 0.61 22.12 -2.15
N VAL A 201 0.18 21.17 -1.28
CA VAL A 201 -1.18 21.13 -0.74
C VAL A 201 -1.14 20.92 0.77
N LEU A 202 -1.78 21.81 1.52
CA LEU A 202 -2.07 21.66 2.93
C LEU A 202 -3.59 21.68 3.15
N SER A 203 -4.12 20.66 3.82
CA SER A 203 -5.53 20.65 4.27
C SER A 203 -5.56 20.53 5.79
N LEU A 204 -6.31 21.42 6.45
CA LEU A 204 -6.52 21.41 7.89
C LEU A 204 -8.03 21.26 8.15
N CYS A 205 -8.44 20.21 8.85
CA CYS A 205 -9.84 19.96 9.20
C CYS A 205 -9.99 19.87 10.73
N GLY A 206 -10.45 20.95 11.37
CA GLY A 206 -10.58 21.02 12.83
C GLY A 206 -9.25 21.29 13.52
N VAL A 207 -9.00 22.54 13.86
CA VAL A 207 -7.90 22.94 14.77
C VAL A 207 -8.56 23.23 16.12
N THR A 208 -8.17 22.50 17.15
CA THR A 208 -8.70 22.70 18.50
C THR A 208 -7.73 23.54 19.31
N GLU A 209 -8.22 24.61 19.92
CA GLU A 209 -7.44 25.38 20.89
C GLU A 209 -7.09 24.50 22.09
N ASP A 210 -5.81 24.45 22.45
CA ASP A 210 -5.37 23.84 23.70
C ASP A 210 -5.90 24.72 24.83
N LEU A 211 -6.93 24.25 25.56
CA LEU A 211 -7.45 24.90 26.76
C LEU A 211 -6.38 24.90 27.87
N GLY A 212 -5.38 25.77 27.79
CA GLY A 212 -4.47 26.05 28.91
C GLY A 212 -2.97 26.23 28.65
N TRP A 213 -2.51 26.35 27.40
CA TRP A 213 -1.07 26.58 27.12
C TRP A 213 -0.79 28.02 26.64
N PRO A 214 0.31 28.66 27.08
CA PRO A 214 0.66 30.00 26.62
C PRO A 214 0.93 29.98 25.11
N GLU A 215 0.46 31.01 24.41
CA GLU A 215 0.61 31.17 22.95
C GLU A 215 2.07 30.96 22.54
N PRO A 216 2.42 29.85 21.85
CA PRO A 216 3.73 29.71 21.27
C PRO A 216 3.82 30.63 20.05
N ASP A 217 5.04 31.04 19.69
CA ASP A 217 5.32 31.70 18.41
C ASP A 217 4.59 30.95 17.29
N THR A 218 3.54 31.56 16.74
CA THR A 218 2.71 30.90 15.74
C THR A 218 3.52 30.83 14.44
N PRO A 219 3.53 29.69 13.73
CA PRO A 219 4.40 29.44 12.57
C PRO A 219 4.08 30.30 11.34
N PHE A 220 3.23 31.32 11.48
CA PHE A 220 2.88 32.32 10.46
C PHE A 220 2.75 33.73 11.05
N ALA A 221 3.21 33.96 12.29
CA ALA A 221 3.13 35.27 12.95
C ALA A 221 3.78 36.37 12.10
N ASP A 222 4.90 36.06 11.45
CA ASP A 222 5.66 36.98 10.60
C ASP A 222 5.14 37.05 9.15
N LEU A 223 4.25 36.13 8.76
CA LEU A 223 3.73 35.99 7.39
C LEU A 223 2.28 36.48 7.25
N THR A 224 1.63 36.84 8.35
CA THR A 224 0.27 37.41 8.33
C THR A 224 0.38 38.94 8.24
N PRO A 225 0.10 39.56 7.07
CA PRO A 225 0.04 41.01 6.99
C PRO A 225 -1.05 41.49 7.95
N ARG A 226 -0.68 42.35 8.89
CA ARG A 226 -1.65 43.01 9.79
C ARG A 226 -2.62 43.81 8.92
N LEU A 227 -3.84 43.31 8.74
CA LEU A 227 -4.92 44.08 8.13
C LEU A 227 -5.17 45.30 9.04
N ARG A 228 -4.83 46.49 8.53
CA ARG A 228 -5.18 47.78 9.15
C ARG A 228 -6.63 48.12 8.85
#